data_AF-A0A2T4J3S5-F1
#
_entry.id   AF-A0A2T4J3S5-F1
#
_cell.length_a   1.000
_cell.length_b   1.000
_cell.length_c   1.000
_cell.angle_alpha   90.00
_cell.angle_beta   90.00
_cell.angle_gamma   90.00
#
_symmetry.space_group_name_H-M   'P 1'
#
loop_
_entity.id
_entity.type
_entity.pdbx_description
1 polymer ?
#
loop_
_entity_poly.entity_id
_entity_poly.type
_entity_poly.pdbx_seq_one_letter_code
_entity_poly.pdbx_strand_id
1 'polypeptide(L)'
;AAGTDDAAAVLAKMHEMPVNDVFAENGRVREDNMMVHDMYLVQVKTPEESKYDWDYLNVLETIPAEKAFRPLEQSKCPLVTKG
;
A
#
# COMPACT_ATOMS: atom_id res chain seq x y z
N ALA A 1 18.67 5.82 -4.04
CA ALA A 1 18.07 7.16 -4.17
C ALA A 1 18.69 8.18 -3.20
N ALA A 2 18.70 7.94 -1.89
CA ALA A 2 19.27 8.90 -0.91
C ALA A 2 20.81 8.89 -0.81
N GLY A 3 21.47 7.75 -1.11
CA GLY A 3 22.93 7.64 -1.04
C GLY A 3 23.51 7.60 0.38
N THR A 4 22.64 7.40 1.39
CA THR A 4 22.97 7.37 2.82
C THR A 4 21.97 6.45 3.54
N ASP A 5 22.28 6.06 4.77
CA ASP A 5 21.42 5.39 5.75
C ASP A 5 20.80 6.36 6.78
N ASP A 6 21.05 7.68 6.65
CA ASP A 6 20.36 8.69 7.45
C ASP A 6 18.84 8.60 7.24
N ALA A 7 18.12 8.39 8.35
CA ALA A 7 16.70 8.07 8.31
C ALA A 7 15.85 9.20 7.71
N ALA A 8 16.19 10.46 8.00
CA ALA A 8 15.43 11.60 7.50
C ALA A 8 15.62 11.77 5.98
N ALA A 9 16.86 11.65 5.50
CA ALA A 9 17.18 11.70 4.08
C ALA A 9 16.53 10.55 3.30
N VAL A 10 16.51 9.34 3.87
CA VAL A 10 15.85 8.18 3.25
C VAL A 10 14.35 8.38 3.18
N LEU A 11 13.69 8.81 4.26
CA LEU A 11 12.25 9.01 4.29
C LEU A 11 11.80 10.08 3.28
N ALA A 12 12.54 11.18 3.16
CA ALA A 12 12.27 12.22 2.17
C ALA A 12 12.27 11.65 0.74
N LYS A 13 13.24 10.78 0.42
CA LYS A 13 13.26 10.10 -0.89
C LYS A 13 12.13 9.08 -1.07
N MET A 14 11.70 8.42 -0.01
CA MET A 14 10.55 7.51 -0.08
C MET A 14 9.23 8.25 -0.35
N HIS A 15 9.07 9.47 0.15
CA HIS A 15 7.89 10.31 -0.14
C HIS A 15 7.87 10.84 -1.58
N GLU A 16 9.04 11.07 -2.19
CA GLU A 16 9.17 11.59 -3.56
C GLU A 16 8.92 10.54 -4.65
N MET A 17 9.05 9.24 -4.32
CA MET A 17 9.13 8.16 -5.30
C MET A 17 7.96 7.19 -5.19
N PRO A 18 7.40 6.72 -6.33
CA PRO A 18 6.45 5.63 -6.30
C PRO A 18 7.15 4.31 -5.91
N VAL A 19 6.42 3.46 -5.20
CA VAL A 19 6.76 2.07 -4.92
C VAL A 19 6.19 1.21 -6.05
N ASN A 20 7.06 0.59 -6.83
CA ASN A 20 6.72 -0.28 -7.95
C ASN A 20 7.55 -1.57 -7.83
N ASP A 21 7.01 -2.57 -7.15
CA ASP A 21 7.68 -3.84 -6.91
C ASP A 21 6.73 -5.04 -7.10
N VAL A 22 7.19 -6.24 -6.73
CA VAL A 22 6.46 -7.51 -6.89
C VAL A 22 5.17 -7.59 -6.05
N PHE A 23 5.03 -6.73 -5.04
CA PHE A 23 3.89 -6.70 -4.14
C PHE A 23 2.95 -5.54 -4.46
N ALA A 24 3.50 -4.35 -4.70
CA ALA A 24 2.73 -3.14 -4.94
C ALA A 24 3.10 -2.49 -6.27
N GLU A 25 2.11 -2.40 -7.14
CA GLU A 25 2.17 -1.55 -8.33
C GLU A 25 1.60 -0.17 -8.00
N ASN A 26 2.32 0.88 -8.39
CA ASN A 26 1.99 2.29 -8.21
C ASN A 26 1.69 2.71 -6.76
N GLY A 27 2.30 2.03 -5.79
CA GLY A 27 2.23 2.42 -4.40
C GLY A 27 2.90 3.79 -4.16
N ARG A 28 2.52 4.49 -3.09
CA ARG A 28 3.18 5.73 -2.66
C ARG A 28 3.18 5.84 -1.14
N VAL A 29 4.28 6.32 -0.56
CA VAL A 29 4.33 6.66 0.86
C VAL A 29 3.88 8.12 1.00
N ARG A 30 2.76 8.34 1.70
CA ARG A 30 2.20 9.68 1.90
C ARG A 30 2.88 10.42 3.06
N GLU A 31 2.55 11.70 3.21
CA GLU A 31 3.03 12.56 4.30
C GLU A 31 2.65 12.07 5.71
N ASP A 32 1.58 11.29 5.84
CA ASP A 32 1.21 10.61 7.09
C ASP A 32 1.98 9.29 7.32
N ASN A 33 3.01 9.03 6.52
CA ASN A 33 3.84 7.84 6.47
C ASN A 33 3.10 6.53 6.15
N MET A 34 1.86 6.62 5.67
CA MET A 34 1.12 5.45 5.20
C MET A 34 1.50 5.14 3.74
N MET A 35 1.87 3.89 3.48
CA MET A 35 2.02 3.38 2.13
C MET A 35 0.63 3.03 1.58
N VAL A 36 0.17 3.76 0.58
CA VAL A 36 -1.11 3.51 -0.08
C VAL A 36 -0.86 2.86 -1.43
N HIS A 37 -1.65 1.84 -1.75
CA HIS A 37 -1.57 1.06 -2.98
C HIS A 37 -2.92 0.42 -3.27
N ASP A 38 -3.09 -0.22 -4.42
CA ASP A 38 -4.33 -0.93 -4.70
C ASP A 38 -4.49 -2.16 -3.81
N MET A 39 -5.73 -2.41 -3.37
CA MET A 39 -6.06 -3.52 -2.47
C MET A 39 -6.93 -4.54 -3.20
N TYR A 40 -6.79 -5.82 -2.88
CA TYR A 40 -7.62 -6.87 -3.47
C TYR A 40 -8.75 -7.29 -2.54
N LEU A 41 -9.98 -7.33 -3.06
CA LEU A 41 -11.06 -8.12 -2.45
C LEU A 41 -10.87 -9.57 -2.87
N VAL A 42 -10.72 -10.46 -1.89
CA VAL A 42 -10.48 -11.89 -2.12
C VAL A 42 -11.55 -12.76 -1.48
N GLN A 43 -11.80 -13.90 -2.10
CA GLN A 43 -12.67 -14.95 -1.58
C GLN A 43 -11.88 -16.23 -1.41
N VAL A 44 -12.06 -16.90 -0.27
CA VAL A 44 -11.49 -18.23 -0.03
C VAL A 44 -12.17 -19.24 -0.96
N LYS A 45 -11.36 -19.99 -1.71
CA LYS A 45 -11.78 -21.06 -2.61
C LYS A 45 -12.44 -22.22 -1.85
N THR A 46 -13.31 -22.96 -2.53
CA THR A 46 -13.76 -24.27 -1.99
C THR A 46 -12.62 -25.30 -2.05
N PRO A 47 -12.71 -26.41 -1.29
CA PRO A 47 -11.70 -27.47 -1.35
C PRO A 47 -11.45 -28.03 -2.76
N GLU A 48 -12.50 -28.10 -3.59
CA GLU A 48 -12.42 -28.62 -4.97
C GLU A 48 -11.75 -27.62 -5.94
N GLU A 49 -11.77 -26.32 -5.62
CA GLU A 49 -11.17 -25.26 -6.44
C GLU A 49 -9.67 -25.08 -6.19
N SER A 50 -9.17 -25.49 -5.01
CA SER A 50 -7.76 -25.39 -4.62
C SER A 50 -6.94 -26.54 -5.21
N LYS A 51 -6.11 -26.25 -6.20
CA LYS A 51 -5.45 -27.30 -7.02
C LYS A 51 -4.07 -27.72 -6.53
N TYR A 52 -3.43 -26.90 -5.69
CA TYR A 52 -2.09 -27.13 -5.17
C TYR A 52 -1.88 -26.29 -3.90
N ASP A 53 -0.80 -26.56 -3.17
CA ASP A 53 -0.47 -25.80 -1.97
C ASP A 53 -0.40 -24.29 -2.28
N TRP A 54 -1.00 -23.48 -1.40
CA TRP A 54 -1.10 -22.02 -1.50
C TRP A 54 -2.10 -21.47 -2.54
N ASP A 55 -2.86 -22.33 -3.23
CA ASP A 55 -3.92 -21.95 -4.18
C ASP A 55 -5.27 -21.67 -3.48
N TYR A 56 -5.32 -20.67 -2.59
CA TYR A 56 -6.44 -20.52 -1.66
C TYR A 56 -7.46 -19.44 -2.00
N LEU A 57 -7.11 -18.49 -2.88
CA LEU A 57 -7.88 -17.26 -3.02
C LEU A 57 -8.30 -17.02 -4.47
N ASN A 58 -9.54 -16.60 -4.64
CA ASN A 58 -10.03 -15.94 -5.85
C ASN A 58 -9.92 -14.42 -5.64
N VAL A 59 -9.31 -13.70 -6.57
CA VAL A 59 -9.36 -12.23 -6.60
C VAL A 59 -10.68 -11.81 -7.25
N LEU A 60 -11.55 -11.15 -6.49
CA LEU A 60 -12.87 -10.71 -6.95
C LEU A 60 -12.83 -9.30 -7.52
N GLU A 61 -12.05 -8.41 -6.91
CA GLU A 61 -11.95 -7.00 -7.31
C GLU A 61 -10.58 -6.42 -6.92
N THR A 62 -10.10 -5.49 -7.73
CA THR A 62 -9.00 -4.58 -7.39
C THR A 62 -9.58 -3.23 -7.01
N ILE A 63 -9.40 -2.84 -5.75
CA ILE A 63 -9.89 -1.60 -5.17
C ILE A 63 -8.77 -0.55 -5.28
N PRO A 64 -8.98 0.55 -6.03
CA PRO A 64 -8.00 1.61 -6.17
C PRO A 64 -7.58 2.20 -4.82
N ALA A 65 -6.30 2.56 -4.67
CA ALA A 65 -5.73 3.15 -3.46
C ALA A 65 -6.55 4.33 -2.92
N GLU A 66 -7.05 5.21 -3.79
CA GLU A 66 -7.84 6.38 -3.42
C GLU A 66 -9.20 6.03 -2.78
N LYS A 67 -9.71 4.82 -3.04
CA LYS A 67 -10.95 4.31 -2.43
C LYS A 67 -10.67 3.41 -1.23
N ALA A 68 -9.56 2.67 -1.25
CA ALA A 68 -9.20 1.72 -0.20
C ALA A 68 -8.71 2.43 1.08
N PHE A 69 -8.07 3.60 0.95
CA PHE A 69 -7.49 4.34 2.06
C PHE A 69 -8.25 5.63 2.34
N ARG A 70 -8.26 6.05 3.61
CA ARG A 70 -8.85 7.35 3.98
C ARG A 70 -8.10 8.49 3.27
N PRO A 71 -8.82 9.52 2.77
CA PRO A 71 -8.19 10.73 2.25
C PRO A 71 -7.22 11.33 3.28
N LEU A 72 -6.15 11.96 2.81
CA LEU A 72 -5.11 12.52 3.68
C LEU A 72 -5.67 13.60 4.62
N GLU A 73 -6.65 14.35 4.12
CA GLU A 73 -7.38 15.40 4.84
C GLU A 73 -8.18 14.87 6.03
N GLN A 74 -8.47 13.56 6.05
CA GLN A 74 -9.13 12.87 7.16
C GLN A 74 -8.16 12.07 8.02
N SER A 75 -6.86 12.19 7.76
CA SER A 75 -5.83 11.56 8.59
C SER A 75 -5.84 12.18 9.99
N LYS A 76 -5.62 11.34 11.00
CA LYS A 76 -5.46 11.76 12.40
C LYS A 76 -3.99 11.82 12.81
N CYS A 77 -3.08 11.68 11.86
CA CYS A 77 -1.65 11.68 12.12
C CYS A 77 -1.19 13.11 12.46
N PRO A 78 -0.55 13.35 13.63
CA PRO A 78 -0.07 14.67 14.03
C PRO A 78 0.90 15.33 13.06
N LEU A 79 1.53 14.55 12.18
CA LEU A 79 2.45 15.06 11.16
C LEU A 79 1.74 15.81 10.03
N VAL A 80 0.44 15.55 9.82
CA VAL A 80 -0.37 16.18 8.75
C VAL A 80 -1.56 16.96 9.30
N THR A 81 -2.07 16.60 10.49
CA THR A 81 -3.04 17.44 11.19
C THR A 81 -2.31 18.63 11.78
N LYS A 82 -2.41 19.80 11.15
CA LYS A 82 -2.12 21.05 11.86
C LYS A 82 -3.07 21.11 13.04
N GLY A 83 -2.52 21.15 14.25
CA GLY A 83 -3.30 21.35 15.48
C GLY A 83 -4.16 22.60 15.42
#